data_AF-A0A0L0JD87-F1
#
_entry.id   AF-A0A0L0JD87-F1
#
_cell.length_a   1.000
_cell.length_b   1.000
_cell.length_c   1.000
_cell.angle_alpha   90.00
_cell.angle_beta   90.00
_cell.angle_gamma   90.00
#
_symmetry.space_group_name_H-M   'P 1'
#
loop_
_entity.id
_entity.type
_entity.pdbx_description
1 polymer ?
#
loop_
_entity_poly.entity_id
_entity_poly.type
_entity_poly.pdbx_seq_one_letter_code
_entity_poly.pdbx_strand_id
1 'polypeptide(L)' 'MVSKIRVLLGMLVLLALAICAIAVLAAMKAGAIWFTIVPLGILFIGASVLRSLGWFDKKTGN' A
#
# COMPACT_ATOMS: atom_id res chain seq x y z
N MET A 1 -0.23 5.48 20.74
CA MET A 1 -0.22 6.65 19.85
C MET A 1 0.95 6.51 18.90
N VAL A 2 0.73 5.77 17.80
CA VAL A 2 1.61 5.80 16.65
C VAL A 2 1.62 7.24 16.12
N SER A 3 2.76 7.74 15.63
CA SER A 3 2.81 9.11 15.11
C SER A 3 1.90 9.23 13.89
N LYS A 4 0.97 10.19 13.89
CA LYS A 4 0.10 10.47 12.73
C LYS A 4 0.90 10.57 11.44
N ILE A 5 2.10 11.14 11.50
CA ILE A 5 2.99 11.32 10.35
C ILE A 5 3.45 9.98 9.77
N ARG A 6 3.78 8.98 10.60
CA ARG A 6 4.23 7.66 10.12
C ARG A 6 3.11 6.91 9.40
N VAL A 7 1.90 6.99 9.92
CA VAL A 7 0.70 6.42 9.28
C VAL A 7 0.44 7.11 7.95
N LEU A 8 0.52 8.44 7.93
CA LEU A 8 0.29 9.24 6.73
C LEU A 8 1.30 8.91 5.63
N LEU A 9 2.59 8.79 5.96
CA LEU A 9 3.63 8.36 5.04
C LEU A 9 3.42 6.92 4.55
N GLY A 10 3.04 5.99 5.44
CA GLY A 10 2.75 4.61 5.05
C GLY A 10 1.58 4.50 4.06
N MET A 11 0.50 5.25 4.30
CA MET A 11 -0.63 5.33 3.36
C MET A 11 -0.25 6.03 2.05
N LEU A 12 0.60 7.06 2.09
CA LEU A 12 1.06 7.76 0.90
C LEU A 12 1.89 6.83 -0.01
N VAL A 13 2.79 6.03 0.58
CA VAL A 13 3.59 5.04 -0.14
C VAL A 13 2.71 3.95 -0.75
N LEU A 14 1.73 3.44 0.01
CA LEU A 14 0.75 2.47 -0.50
C LEU A 14 -0.05 3.01 -1.68
N LEU A 15 -0.48 4.27 -1.59
CA LEU A 15 -1.21 4.94 -2.64
C LEU A 15 -0.33 5.12 -3.89
N ALA A 16 0.92 5.56 -3.73
CA ALA A 16 1.86 5.67 -4.83
C ALA A 16 2.12 4.32 -5.50
N LEU A 17 2.26 3.24 -4.72
CA LEU A 17 2.45 1.89 -5.25
C LEU A 17 1.24 1.41 -6.06
N ALA A 18 0.02 1.70 -5.57
CA ALA A 18 -1.21 1.37 -6.28
C ALA A 18 -1.32 2.13 -7.62
N ILE A 19 -0.96 3.42 -7.65
CA ILE A 19 -0.94 4.22 -8.88
C ILE A 19 0.12 3.69 -9.86
N CYS A 20 1.31 3.34 -9.37
CA CYS A 20 2.35 2.72 -10.20
C CYS A 20 1.86 1.40 -10.82
N ALA A 21 1.15 0.57 -10.06
CA ALA A 21 0.61 -0.68 -10.58
C ALA A 21 -0.44 -0.46 -11.66
N ILE A 22 -1.31 0.55 -11.50
CA ILE A 22 -2.26 0.95 -12.54
C ILE A 22 -1.52 1.42 -13.80
N ALA A 23 -0.47 2.23 -13.65
CA ALA A 23 0.34 2.70 -14.78
C ALA A 23 1.03 1.54 -15.51
N VAL A 24 1.55 0.54 -14.79
CA VAL A 24 2.14 -0.67 -15.36
C VAL A 24 1.09 -1.49 -16.11
N LEU A 25 -0.10 -1.71 -15.53
CA LEU A 25 -1.19 -2.42 -16.21
C LEU A 25 -1.64 -1.71 -17.48
N ALA A 26 -1.70 -0.38 -17.45
CA ALA A 26 -2.01 0.44 -18.62
C ALA A 26 -0.94 0.27 -19.72
N ALA A 27 0.34 0.29 -19.35
CA ALA A 27 1.45 0.05 -20.26
C ALA A 27 1.40 -1.37 -20.87
N MET A 28 0.97 -2.37 -20.11
CA MET A 28 0.83 -3.75 -20.55
C MET A 28 -0.46 -4.03 -21.34
N LYS A 29 -1.34 -3.03 -21.52
CA LYS A 29 -2.64 -3.17 -22.19
C LYS A 29 -3.49 -4.31 -21.59
N ALA A 30 -3.42 -4.42 -20.26
CA ALA A 30 -4.12 -5.45 -19.51
C ALA A 30 -5.66 -5.29 -19.64
N GLY A 31 -6.38 -6.40 -19.54
CA GLY A 31 -7.86 -6.35 -19.55
C GLY A 31 -8.41 -5.56 -18.36
N ALA A 32 -9.54 -4.88 -18.56
CA ALA A 32 -10.16 -3.95 -17.59
C ALA A 32 -10.33 -4.54 -16.18
N ILE A 33 -10.54 -5.86 -16.07
CA ILE A 33 -10.68 -6.58 -14.80
C ILE A 33 -9.43 -6.44 -13.92
N TRP A 34 -8.23 -6.46 -14.50
CA TRP A 34 -6.98 -6.42 -13.76
C TRP A 34 -6.75 -5.09 -13.05
N PHE A 35 -7.31 -3.99 -13.57
CA PHE A 35 -7.24 -2.67 -12.93
C PHE A 35 -8.02 -2.58 -11.62
N THR A 36 -8.89 -3.54 -11.32
CA THR A 36 -9.60 -3.61 -10.04
C THR A 36 -8.89 -4.57 -9.08
N ILE A 37 -8.49 -5.74 -9.57
CA ILE A 37 -7.88 -6.79 -8.76
C ILE A 37 -6.49 -6.39 -8.27
N VAL A 38 -5.64 -5.87 -9.16
CA VAL A 38 -4.22 -5.60 -8.84
C VAL A 38 -4.07 -4.49 -7.80
N PRO A 39 -4.74 -3.33 -7.92
CA PRO A 39 -4.62 -2.28 -6.91
C PRO A 39 -5.19 -2.72 -5.55
N LEU A 40 -6.30 -3.46 -5.54
CA LEU A 40 -6.88 -4.00 -4.30
C LEU A 40 -5.94 -4.99 -3.62
N GLY A 41 -5.34 -5.91 -4.39
CA GLY A 41 -4.36 -6.86 -3.89
C GLY A 41 -3.13 -6.17 -3.30
N ILE A 42 -2.62 -5.13 -3.95
CA ILE A 42 -1.47 -4.35 -3.48
C ILE A 42 -1.80 -3.61 -2.18
N LEU A 43 -2.97 -2.99 -2.08
CA LEU A 43 -3.38 -2.32 -0.86
C LEU A 43 -3.51 -3.32 0.30
N PHE A 44 -4.12 -4.48 0.06
CA PHE A 44 -4.33 -5.49 1.09
C PHE A 44 -3.02 -6.12 1.57
N ILE A 45 -2.17 -6.56 0.64
CA ILE A 45 -0.87 -7.17 0.94
C ILE A 45 0.07 -6.11 1.52
N GLY A 46 0.18 -4.95 0.89
CA GLY A 46 1.08 -3.88 1.34
C GLY A 46 0.70 -3.35 2.72
N ALA A 47 -0.59 -3.18 3.02
CA ALA A 47 -1.03 -2.79 4.36
C ALA A 47 -0.75 -3.89 5.39
N SER A 48 -0.94 -5.16 5.02
CA SER A 48 -0.62 -6.30 5.89
C SER A 48 0.88 -6.39 6.19
N VAL A 49 1.74 -6.17 5.19
CA VAL A 49 3.20 -6.15 5.35
C VAL A 49 3.65 -4.96 6.21
N LEU A 50 3.15 -3.75 5.94
CA LEU A 50 3.44 -2.56 6.77
C LEU A 50 3.00 -2.77 8.22
N ARG A 51 1.87 -3.45 8.43
CA ARG A 51 1.41 -3.83 9.77
C ARG A 51 2.34 -4.88 10.40
N SER A 52 2.71 -5.94 9.68
CA SER A 52 3.62 -6.98 10.19
C SER A 52 5.02 -6.46 10.52
N LEU A 53 5.48 -5.43 9.82
CA LEU A 53 6.74 -4.74 10.11
C LEU A 53 6.64 -3.79 11.32
N GLY A 54 5.48 -3.72 11.97
CA GLY A 54 5.23 -2.84 13.11
C GLY A 54 5.20 -1.36 12.73
N TRP A 55 5.04 -1.02 11.44
CA TRP A 55 5.01 0.37 10.99
C TRP A 55 3.81 1.14 11.55
N PHE A 56 2.68 0.43 11.70
CA PHE A 56 1.46 0.94 12.34
C PHE A 56 1.42 0.71 13.85
N ASP A 57 2.32 -0.12 14.39
CA ASP A 57 2.40 -0.36 15.82
C ASP A 57 3.15 0.78 16.52
N LYS A 58 2.66 1.16 17.70
CA LYS A 58 3.42 2.06 18.57
C LYS A 58 4.66 1.29 19.01
N LYS A 59 5.86 1.87 18.85
CA LYS A 59 7.06 1.34 19.51
C LYS A 59 6.75 1.30 21.01
N THR A 60 6.48 0.12 21.55
CA THR A 60 6.47 -0.08 23.01
C THR A 60 7.91 0.11 23.40
N GLY A 61 8.19 1.29 23.98
CA GLY A 61 9.53 1.62 24.45
C GLY A 61 9.96 0.59 25.46
N ASN A 62 11.12 -0.02 25.21
CA ASN A 62 12.01 -0.43 26.27
C ASN A 62 12.82 0.81 26.67
#